data_AF-A0A7K2M7F2-F1
#
_entry.id   AF-A0A7K2M7F2-F1
#
_cell.length_a   1.000
_cell.length_b   1.000
_cell.length_c   1.000
_cell.angle_alpha   90.00
_cell.angle_beta   90.00
_cell.angle_gamma   90.00
#
_symmetry.space_group_name_H-M   'P 1'
#
loop_
_entity.id
_entity.type
_entity.pdbx_description
1 polymer ?
#
loop_
_entity_poly.entity_id
_entity_poly.type
_entity_poly.pdbx_seq_one_letter_code
_entity_poly.pdbx_strand_id
1 'polypeptide(L)'
;MLRFALRRDRVLIPVWVAVNALMVLSMPGTLKSLYGTPAERASLLDQMAANTSLRALVGPVFGDSLGALTAWRVGVYAGALAAVTSLLVVVRHTRDEEESGRQELVSSAAVGRRAPLTAALLAAAVAGAALALLVTAGLAGQGAAGAAAFGLGLAGVG
;
A
#
# COMPACT_ATOMS: atom_id res chain seq x y z
N MET A 1 -11.64 14.19 17.55
CA MET A 1 -10.29 14.08 16.95
C MET A 1 -10.33 13.40 15.57
N LEU A 2 -10.82 12.17 15.44
CA LEU A 2 -10.86 11.44 14.14
C LEU A 2 -11.56 12.21 12.99
N ARG A 3 -12.73 12.81 13.24
CA ARG A 3 -13.44 13.62 12.22
C ARG A 3 -12.65 14.86 11.76
N PHE A 4 -11.79 15.41 12.61
CA PHE A 4 -10.94 16.56 12.27
C PHE A 4 -9.70 16.11 11.48
N ALA A 5 -9.08 15.00 11.91
CA ALA A 5 -8.00 14.32 11.18
C ALA A 5 -8.41 13.97 9.74
N LEU A 6 -9.55 13.29 9.58
CA LEU A 6 -10.08 12.92 8.26
C LEU A 6 -10.45 14.14 7.38
N ARG A 7 -10.87 15.25 7.97
CA ARG A 7 -11.13 16.50 7.22
C ARG A 7 -9.84 17.19 6.79
N ARG A 8 -8.78 17.11 7.59
CA ARG A 8 -7.47 17.69 7.29
C ARG A 8 -6.73 16.91 6.21
N ASP A 9 -6.87 15.59 6.22
CA ASP A 9 -6.20 14.68 5.28
C ASP A 9 -7.08 14.22 4.11
N ARG A 10 -8.25 14.84 3.93
CA ARG A 10 -9.25 14.52 2.89
C ARG A 10 -8.74 14.55 1.45
N VAL A 11 -7.59 15.17 1.20
CA VAL A 11 -6.94 15.19 -0.12
C VAL A 11 -5.73 14.25 -0.12
N LEU A 12 -4.89 14.34 0.91
CA LEU A 12 -3.65 13.57 0.99
C LEU A 12 -3.92 12.06 0.99
N ILE A 13 -4.79 11.57 1.87
CA ILE A 13 -5.07 10.13 1.98
C ILE A 13 -5.68 9.59 0.66
N PRO A 14 -6.75 10.19 0.09
CA PRO A 14 -7.31 9.68 -1.16
C PRO A 14 -6.34 9.76 -2.34
N VAL A 15 -5.52 10.81 -2.44
CA VAL A 15 -4.52 10.93 -3.51
C VAL A 15 -3.48 9.83 -3.39
N TRP A 16 -2.93 9.58 -2.20
CA TRP A 16 -1.95 8.52 -2.01
C TRP A 16 -2.53 7.13 -2.27
N VAL A 17 -3.74 6.86 -1.77
CA VAL A 17 -4.46 5.61 -2.04
C VAL A 17 -4.69 5.45 -3.54
N ALA A 18 -5.12 6.51 -4.25
CA ALA A 18 -5.36 6.47 -5.68
C ALA A 18 -4.07 6.25 -6.49
N VAL A 19 -2.98 6.93 -6.16
CA VAL A 19 -1.68 6.76 -6.81
C VAL A 19 -1.17 5.32 -6.64
N ASN A 20 -1.23 4.79 -5.43
CA ASN A 20 -0.77 3.45 -5.12
C ASN A 20 -1.65 2.38 -5.82
N ALA A 21 -2.97 2.54 -5.75
CA ALA A 21 -3.91 1.66 -6.45
C ALA A 21 -3.71 1.72 -7.98
N LEU A 22 -3.57 2.91 -8.58
CA LEU A 22 -3.36 3.05 -10.02
C LEU A 22 -2.05 2.40 -10.48
N MET A 23 -0.97 2.57 -9.70
CA MET A 23 0.30 1.91 -9.97
C MET A 23 0.17 0.38 -9.96
N VAL A 24 -0.56 -0.19 -9.00
CA VAL A 24 -0.80 -1.64 -8.93
C VAL A 24 -1.71 -2.12 -10.07
N LEU A 25 -2.83 -1.44 -10.30
CA LEU A 25 -3.89 -1.89 -11.21
C LEU A 25 -3.55 -1.70 -12.69
N SER A 26 -2.59 -0.83 -13.02
CA SER A 26 -2.05 -0.69 -14.38
C SER A 26 -1.11 -1.83 -14.79
N MET A 27 -0.49 -2.51 -13.81
CA MET A 27 0.57 -3.49 -14.06
C MET A 27 0.09 -4.74 -14.83
N PRO A 28 -1.06 -5.37 -14.53
CA PRO A 28 -1.54 -6.53 -15.30
C PRO A 28 -1.71 -6.24 -16.79
N GLY A 29 -2.16 -5.03 -17.14
CA GLY A 29 -2.32 -4.61 -18.54
C GLY A 29 -0.98 -4.50 -19.26
N THR A 30 0.00 -3.86 -18.62
CA THR A 30 1.38 -3.77 -19.12
C THR A 30 2.02 -5.14 -19.29
N LEU A 31 1.88 -6.03 -18.29
CA LEU A 31 2.42 -7.38 -18.35
C LEU A 31 1.73 -8.22 -19.43
N LYS A 32 0.43 -8.06 -19.64
CA LYS A 32 -0.28 -8.73 -20.74
C LYS A 32 0.19 -8.22 -22.11
N SER A 33 0.54 -6.94 -22.23
CA SER A 33 1.08 -6.37 -23.47
C SER A 33 2.50 -6.85 -23.77
N LEU A 34 3.32 -7.11 -22.75
CA LEU A 34 4.72 -7.53 -22.90
C LEU A 34 4.90 -9.06 -22.94
N TYR A 35 4.06 -9.79 -22.20
CA TYR A 35 4.15 -11.23 -21.97
C TYR A 35 2.75 -11.85 -22.07
N GLY A 36 2.09 -11.63 -23.21
CA GLY A 36 0.69 -12.01 -23.43
C GLY A 36 0.51 -13.53 -23.45
N THR A 37 1.50 -14.27 -23.93
CA THR A 37 1.42 -15.73 -24.08
C THR A 37 2.04 -16.48 -22.88
N PRO A 38 1.58 -17.71 -22.59
CA PRO A 38 2.22 -18.55 -21.57
C PRO A 38 3.71 -18.81 -21.85
N ALA A 39 4.10 -18.99 -23.12
CA ALA A 39 5.49 -19.23 -23.51
C ALA A 39 6.42 -18.04 -23.20
N GLU A 40 5.96 -16.80 -23.44
CA GLU A 40 6.71 -15.59 -23.09
C GLU A 40 6.89 -15.46 -21.57
N ARG A 41 5.87 -15.79 -20.78
CA ARG A 41 5.95 -15.76 -19.31
C ARG A 41 6.86 -16.85 -18.76
N ALA A 42 6.82 -18.06 -19.34
CA ALA A 42 7.74 -19.13 -19.00
C ALA A 42 9.19 -18.75 -19.31
N SER A 43 9.44 -18.14 -20.49
CA SER A 43 10.76 -17.64 -20.84
C SER A 43 11.26 -16.56 -19.87
N LEU A 44 10.39 -15.65 -19.42
CA LEU A 44 10.73 -14.66 -18.39
C LEU A 44 11.17 -15.34 -17.08
N LEU A 45 10.44 -16.38 -16.64
CA LEU A 45 10.79 -17.14 -15.45
C LEU A 45 12.15 -17.83 -15.59
N ASP A 46 12.41 -18.46 -16.72
CA ASP A 46 13.68 -19.15 -16.98
C ASP A 46 14.85 -18.15 -16.96
N GLN A 47 14.69 -16.98 -17.58
CA GLN A 47 15.69 -15.92 -17.56
C GLN A 47 15.96 -15.40 -16.13
N MET A 48 14.91 -15.23 -15.33
CA MET A 48 15.03 -14.83 -13.92
C MET A 48 15.69 -15.91 -13.06
N ALA A 49 15.38 -17.18 -13.32
CA ALA A 49 15.95 -18.32 -12.61
C ALA A 49 17.43 -18.53 -12.95
N ALA A 50 17.82 -18.30 -14.21
CA ALA A 50 19.20 -18.41 -14.67
C ALA A 50 20.10 -17.26 -14.16
N ASN A 51 19.53 -16.13 -13.75
CA ASN A 51 20.27 -14.96 -13.30
C ASN A 51 20.20 -14.77 -11.77
N THR A 52 21.16 -15.37 -11.05
CA THR A 52 21.25 -15.31 -9.58
C THR A 52 21.32 -13.88 -9.05
N SER A 53 21.99 -12.95 -9.74
CA SER A 53 22.10 -11.56 -9.31
C SER A 53 20.75 -10.84 -9.37
N LEU A 54 19.99 -11.02 -10.45
CA LEU A 54 18.65 -10.46 -10.56
C LEU A 54 17.69 -11.09 -9.55
N ARG A 55 17.81 -12.39 -9.29
CA ARG A 55 17.01 -13.09 -8.28
C ARG A 55 17.33 -12.64 -6.86
N ALA A 56 18.59 -12.29 -6.58
CA ALA A 56 18.97 -11.70 -5.30
C ALA A 56 18.42 -10.27 -5.14
N LEU A 57 18.35 -9.50 -6.23
CA LEU A 57 17.89 -8.11 -6.21
C LEU A 57 16.36 -7.98 -6.13
N VAL A 58 15.62 -8.78 -6.90
CA VAL A 58 14.16 -8.65 -7.06
C VAL A 58 13.39 -9.76 -6.32
N GLY A 59 14.10 -10.81 -5.91
CA GLY A 59 13.50 -11.98 -5.26
C GLY A 59 13.00 -13.03 -6.26
N PRO A 60 12.68 -14.23 -5.76
CA PRO A 60 12.15 -15.32 -6.57
C PRO A 60 10.74 -15.00 -7.08
N VAL A 61 10.45 -15.41 -8.31
CA VAL A 61 9.10 -15.41 -8.87
C VAL A 61 8.42 -16.72 -8.52
N PHE A 62 7.21 -16.66 -7.98
CA PHE A 62 6.48 -17.83 -7.46
C PHE A 62 5.38 -18.36 -8.40
N GLY A 63 5.19 -17.74 -9.57
CA GLY A 63 4.22 -18.19 -10.58
C GLY A 63 4.26 -17.36 -11.86
N ASP A 64 3.72 -17.92 -12.95
CA ASP A 64 3.67 -17.32 -14.30
C ASP A 64 2.36 -16.58 -14.61
N SER A 65 1.40 -16.59 -13.68
CA SER A 65 0.14 -15.88 -13.85
C SER A 65 0.37 -14.37 -13.83
N LEU A 66 -0.47 -13.61 -14.54
CA LEU A 66 -0.37 -12.15 -14.55
C LEU A 66 -0.52 -11.56 -13.14
N GLY A 67 -1.35 -12.18 -12.28
CA GLY A 67 -1.47 -11.80 -10.87
C GLY A 67 -0.18 -12.02 -10.08
N ALA A 68 0.47 -13.18 -10.25
CA ALA A 68 1.74 -13.50 -9.57
C ALA A 68 2.87 -12.57 -10.03
N LEU A 69 2.99 -12.35 -11.35
CA LEU A 69 3.97 -11.44 -11.93
C LEU A 69 3.71 -9.99 -11.51
N THR A 70 2.44 -9.58 -11.38
CA THR A 70 2.08 -8.25 -10.86
C THR A 70 2.57 -8.09 -9.43
N ALA A 71 2.19 -9.01 -8.53
CA ALA A 71 2.57 -8.95 -7.12
C ALA A 71 4.10 -8.94 -6.94
N TRP A 72 4.83 -9.77 -7.70
CA TRP A 72 6.29 -9.79 -7.69
C TRP A 72 6.91 -8.48 -8.19
N ARG A 73 6.40 -7.92 -9.30
CA ARG A 73 7.01 -6.75 -9.95
C ARG A 73 6.73 -5.44 -9.22
N VAL A 74 5.50 -5.26 -8.74
CA VAL A 74 5.03 -3.98 -8.18
C VAL A 74 4.95 -4.00 -6.65
N GLY A 75 4.98 -5.19 -6.02
CA GLY A 75 4.73 -5.35 -4.58
C GLY A 75 5.66 -4.56 -3.68
N VAL A 76 6.97 -4.57 -3.97
CA VAL A 76 7.95 -3.82 -3.19
C VAL A 76 7.68 -2.32 -3.24
N TYR A 77 7.42 -1.77 -4.44
CA TYR A 77 7.15 -0.35 -4.62
C TYR A 77 5.82 0.06 -3.97
N ALA A 78 4.77 -0.75 -4.15
CA ALA A 78 3.46 -0.51 -3.56
C ALA A 78 3.52 -0.55 -2.02
N GLY A 79 4.23 -1.53 -1.46
CA GLY A 79 4.46 -1.66 -0.02
C GLY A 79 5.28 -0.51 0.55
N ALA A 80 6.36 -0.11 -0.13
CA ALA A 80 7.18 1.03 0.28
C ALA A 80 6.35 2.33 0.31
N LEU A 81 5.54 2.57 -0.73
CA LEU A 81 4.64 3.72 -0.78
C LEU A 81 3.55 3.67 0.31
N ALA A 82 3.02 2.49 0.63
CA ALA A 82 2.06 2.32 1.72
C ALA A 82 2.71 2.66 3.07
N ALA A 83 3.90 2.12 3.36
CA ALA A 83 4.67 2.42 4.58
C ALA A 83 4.98 3.92 4.71
N VAL A 84 5.45 4.55 3.63
CA VAL A 84 5.76 5.99 3.62
C VAL A 84 4.50 6.82 3.88
N THR A 85 3.37 6.46 3.27
CA THR A 85 2.10 7.16 3.48
C THR A 85 1.67 7.06 4.94
N SER A 86 1.72 5.87 5.54
CA SER A 86 1.40 5.68 6.96
C SER A 86 2.34 6.46 7.87
N LEU A 87 3.65 6.44 7.60
CA LEU A 87 4.63 7.23 8.35
C LEU A 87 4.31 8.73 8.29
N LEU A 88 4.01 9.26 7.10
CA LEU A 88 3.66 10.66 6.92
C LEU A 88 2.37 11.03 7.66
N VAL A 89 1.33 10.18 7.59
CA VAL A 89 0.08 10.39 8.34
C VAL A 89 0.37 10.41 9.84
N VAL A 90 1.14 9.46 10.36
CA VAL A 90 1.46 9.39 11.79
C VAL A 90 2.30 10.59 12.23
N VAL A 91 3.39 10.90 11.55
CA VAL A 91 4.29 12.02 11.89
C VAL A 91 3.56 13.35 11.84
N ARG A 92 2.74 13.58 10.81
CA ARG A 92 1.94 14.81 10.69
C ARG A 92 1.01 14.97 11.89
N HIS A 93 0.33 13.91 12.30
CA HIS A 93 -0.61 13.95 13.41
C HIS A 93 0.05 14.03 14.78
N THR A 94 1.30 13.59 14.94
CA THR A 94 2.03 13.69 16.22
C THR A 94 2.81 15.00 16.36
N ARG A 95 3.46 15.50 15.30
CA ARG A 95 4.22 16.76 15.35
C ARG A 95 3.35 18.02 15.43
N ASP A 96 2.20 18.02 14.77
CA ASP A 96 1.26 19.15 14.86
C ASP A 96 0.74 19.37 16.31
N GLU A 97 0.81 18.35 17.18
CA GLU A 97 0.45 18.51 18.59
C GLU A 97 1.52 19.18 19.45
N GLU A 98 2.79 18.98 19.13
CA GLU A 98 3.91 19.66 19.80
C GLU A 98 4.00 21.13 19.37
N GLU A 99 3.84 21.41 18.08
CA GLU A 99 4.06 22.74 17.50
C GLU A 99 2.90 23.72 17.78
N SER A 100 1.70 23.22 18.06
CA SER A 100 0.51 24.08 18.21
C SER A 100 0.28 24.62 19.63
N GLY A 101 1.10 24.25 20.62
CA GLY A 101 0.87 24.58 22.04
C GLY A 101 -0.48 24.05 22.59
N ARG A 102 -1.22 23.33 21.76
CA ARG A 102 -2.61 22.91 22.00
C ARG A 102 -2.67 21.66 22.88
N GLN A 103 -1.52 21.03 23.15
CA GLN A 103 -1.39 20.03 24.21
C GLN A 103 -1.76 20.59 25.58
N GLU A 104 -1.51 21.87 25.85
CA GLU A 104 -1.90 22.50 27.12
C GLU A 104 -3.42 22.74 27.21
N LEU A 105 -4.06 23.13 26.10
CA LEU A 105 -5.51 23.34 26.02
C LEU A 105 -6.31 22.03 25.89
N VAL A 106 -5.75 21.00 25.25
CA VAL A 106 -6.36 19.66 25.14
C VAL A 106 -6.12 18.84 26.39
N SER A 107 -5.01 19.04 27.13
CA SER A 107 -4.85 18.45 28.47
C SER A 107 -5.74 19.10 29.53
N SER A 108 -6.22 20.33 29.28
CA SER A 108 -7.29 20.98 30.06
C SER A 108 -8.70 20.45 29.73
N ALA A 109 -8.89 19.82 28.56
CA ALA A 109 -10.13 19.13 28.21
C ALA A 109 -10.03 17.64 28.56
N ALA A 110 -11.14 16.96 28.83
CA ALA A 110 -11.19 15.53 29.20
C ALA A 110 -10.84 14.60 28.01
N VAL A 111 -9.63 14.70 27.46
CA VAL A 111 -9.12 13.88 26.37
C VAL A 111 -7.83 13.22 26.83
N GLY A 112 -7.84 11.88 26.90
CA GLY A 112 -6.68 11.12 27.38
C GLY A 112 -5.45 11.30 26.51
N ARG A 113 -4.26 11.25 27.12
CA ARG A 113 -2.91 11.42 26.53
C ARG A 113 -2.63 10.63 25.24
N ARG A 114 -3.40 9.56 24.97
CA ARG A 114 -3.24 8.66 23.81
C ARG A 114 -4.22 8.93 22.66
N ALA A 115 -5.21 9.80 22.85
CA ALA A 115 -6.23 10.11 21.84
C ALA A 115 -5.70 10.55 20.46
N PRO A 116 -4.56 11.26 20.34
CA PRO A 116 -4.06 11.70 19.03
C PRO A 116 -3.27 10.62 18.31
N LEU A 117 -2.48 9.83 19.05
CA LEU A 117 -1.83 8.64 18.50
C LEU A 117 -2.87 7.63 18.00
N THR A 118 -3.94 7.38 18.77
CA THR A 118 -5.01 6.47 18.32
C THR A 118 -5.76 7.01 17.11
N ALA A 119 -6.00 8.32 17.03
CA ALA A 119 -6.60 8.93 15.84
C ALA A 119 -5.71 8.81 14.59
N ALA A 120 -4.40 8.99 14.75
CA ALA A 120 -3.42 8.84 13.67
C ALA A 120 -3.35 7.40 13.16
N LEU A 121 -3.25 6.43 14.08
CA LEU A 121 -3.24 5.00 13.75
C LEU A 121 -4.53 4.55 13.07
N LEU A 122 -5.68 5.03 13.54
CA LEU A 122 -6.97 4.74 12.89
C LEU A 122 -7.05 5.34 11.48
N ALA A 123 -6.50 6.54 11.26
CA ALA A 123 -6.47 7.15 9.94
C ALA A 123 -5.59 6.34 8.96
N ALA A 124 -4.41 5.91 9.41
CA ALA A 124 -3.52 5.04 8.65
C ALA A 124 -4.20 3.68 8.34
N ALA A 125 -4.84 3.06 9.33
CA ALA A 125 -5.56 1.80 9.15
C ALA A 125 -6.70 1.91 8.14
N VAL A 126 -7.46 3.02 8.15
CA VAL A 126 -8.52 3.28 7.16
C VAL A 126 -7.93 3.44 5.75
N ALA A 127 -6.80 4.14 5.61
CA ALA A 127 -6.12 4.30 4.33
C ALA A 127 -5.61 2.95 3.79
N GLY A 128 -4.97 2.15 4.65
CA GLY A 128 -4.51 0.80 4.32
C GLY A 128 -5.66 -0.12 3.92
N ALA A 129 -6.77 -0.11 4.67
CA ALA A 129 -7.96 -0.89 4.35
C ALA A 129 -8.58 -0.48 3.00
N ALA A 130 -8.66 0.82 2.71
CA ALA A 130 -9.15 1.31 1.42
C ALA A 130 -8.25 0.84 0.27
N LEU A 131 -6.93 0.92 0.43
CA LEU A 131 -5.97 0.41 -0.56
C LEU A 131 -6.13 -1.10 -0.76
N ALA A 132 -6.22 -1.88 0.31
CA ALA A 132 -6.43 -3.32 0.24
C ALA A 132 -7.71 -3.68 -0.53
N LEU A 133 -8.82 -2.99 -0.27
CA LEU A 133 -10.08 -3.21 -0.97
C LEU A 133 -9.96 -2.90 -2.47
N LEU A 134 -9.37 -1.75 -2.83
CA LEU A 134 -9.19 -1.36 -4.22
C LEU A 134 -8.29 -2.34 -4.99
N VAL A 135 -7.17 -2.74 -4.39
CA VAL A 135 -6.23 -3.70 -4.99
C VAL A 135 -6.88 -5.07 -5.13
N THR A 136 -7.57 -5.55 -4.08
CA THR A 136 -8.25 -6.84 -4.11
C THR A 136 -9.33 -6.87 -5.19
N ALA A 137 -10.18 -5.84 -5.25
CA ALA A 137 -11.26 -5.75 -6.22
C ALA A 137 -10.72 -5.64 -7.65
N GLY A 138 -9.72 -4.78 -7.88
CA GLY A 138 -9.18 -4.56 -9.21
C GLY A 138 -8.33 -5.73 -9.74
N LEU A 139 -7.72 -6.54 -8.87
CA LEU A 139 -6.99 -7.75 -9.24
C LEU A 139 -7.81 -9.04 -9.13
N ALA A 140 -9.08 -9.00 -8.72
CA ALA A 140 -9.90 -10.20 -8.53
C ALA A 140 -9.98 -11.09 -9.78
N GLY A 141 -10.00 -10.49 -10.97
CA GLY A 141 -9.97 -11.19 -12.25
C GLY A 141 -8.66 -11.91 -12.58
N GLN A 142 -7.59 -11.67 -11.82
CA GLN A 142 -6.30 -12.35 -11.91
C GLN A 142 -6.11 -13.42 -10.83
N GLY A 143 -7.14 -13.68 -10.01
CA GLY A 143 -7.14 -14.65 -8.93
C GLY A 143 -7.53 -14.00 -7.59
N ALA A 144 -8.77 -14.18 -7.16
CA ALA A 144 -9.34 -13.51 -5.99
C ALA A 144 -8.57 -13.76 -4.68
N ALA A 145 -8.14 -15.00 -4.42
CA ALA A 145 -7.38 -15.33 -3.22
C ALA A 145 -6.00 -14.64 -3.18
N GLY A 146 -5.29 -14.62 -4.31
CA GLY A 146 -4.00 -13.94 -4.44
C GLY A 146 -4.15 -12.42 -4.37
N ALA A 147 -5.19 -11.87 -4.98
CA ALA A 147 -5.53 -10.45 -4.91
C ALA A 147 -5.82 -10.01 -3.47
N ALA A 148 -6.58 -10.80 -2.71
CA ALA A 148 -6.87 -10.54 -1.30
C ALA A 148 -5.61 -10.64 -0.43
N ALA A 149 -4.80 -11.68 -0.62
CA ALA A 149 -3.54 -11.84 0.11
C ALA A 149 -2.58 -10.66 -0.15
N PHE A 150 -2.47 -10.22 -1.41
CA PHE A 150 -1.63 -9.10 -1.79
C PHE A 150 -2.15 -7.77 -1.22
N GLY A 151 -3.45 -7.50 -1.35
CA GLY A 151 -4.09 -6.31 -0.78
C GLY A 151 -3.91 -6.21 0.75
N LEU A 152 -4.13 -7.32 1.47
CA LEU A 152 -3.91 -7.40 2.91
C LEU A 152 -2.43 -7.23 3.28
N GLY A 153 -1.52 -7.79 2.49
CA GLY A 153 -0.07 -7.60 2.67
C GLY A 153 0.32 -6.12 2.57
N LEU A 154 -0.21 -5.39 1.59
CA LEU A 154 0.03 -3.95 1.47
C LEU A 154 -0.55 -3.15 2.65
N ALA A 155 -1.74 -3.51 3.11
CA ALA A 155 -2.35 -2.87 4.29
C ALA A 155 -1.61 -3.16 5.59
N GLY A 156 -0.95 -4.31 5.73
CA GLY A 156 -0.18 -4.66 6.94
C GLY A 156 1.20 -3.99 7.02
N VAL A 157 1.71 -3.50 5.89
CA VAL A 157 3.00 -2.76 5.82
C VAL A 157 2.84 -1.29 6.21
N GLY A 158 1.65 -0.72 5.98
CA GLY A 158 1.26 0.62 6.43
C GLY A 158 0.65 0.60 7.83
#